data_AF-A0A426PXB8-F1
#
_entry.id   AF-A0A426PXB8-F1
#
_cell.length_a   1.000
_cell.length_b   1.000
_cell.length_c   1.000
_cell.angle_alpha   90.00
_cell.angle_beta   90.00
_cell.angle_gamma   90.00
#
_symmetry.space_group_name_H-M   'P 1'
#
loop_
_entity.id
_entity.type
_entity.pdbx_description
1 polymer ?
#
loop_
_entity_poly.entity_id
_entity_poly.type
_entity_poly.pdbx_seq_one_letter_code
_entity_poly.pdbx_strand_id
1 'polypeptide(L)'
;MTDIDRINHNRGPVGEASSQADASPDFLRFPDLASRALAGSVVWATDESFAERENLIMPHEPRFDPAEFGNKGKVYDGWETRRRRHDEIGGYDSAIVRLGVPGHVHGVVVDTAWFTGNYPPEVAVWGLTCDDLLSGDELGAVDDAEWFPLVERTAVLGDTRHAFAVHDDSPARDRRVTHVRLDIIPDGGVARLRVHGEPSPDPRFLTGTVDLAATENGGRVVDCSNMFYSSPDQIIGPGRAANMGGGWENARRRTGGNDHVTVRLAGESVVEWVEVDTSYFVFNAPGDIRLTGITPDGAEVPVVAETRVLPDTRHRFLVDDAAAGVPLRDIRLDVIPDGGVARLRVWGQLTDAGLDGIRRRW
;
A
#
# COMPACT_ATOMS: atom_id res chain seq x y z
N MET A 1 -1.33 -16.27 67.26
CA MET A 1 -0.86 -17.63 67.65
C MET A 1 -1.73 -18.57 66.84
N THR A 2 -1.39 -19.02 65.63
CA THR A 2 -0.12 -19.38 64.96
C THR A 2 -0.27 -19.02 63.46
N ASP A 3 0.65 -18.30 62.83
CA ASP A 3 1.89 -18.77 62.17
C ASP A 3 1.68 -19.89 61.12
N ILE A 4 1.91 -19.58 59.84
CA ILE A 4 3.11 -20.01 59.09
C ILE A 4 3.10 -19.37 57.69
N ASP A 5 4.06 -18.48 57.50
CA ASP A 5 4.62 -18.01 56.24
C ASP A 5 5.73 -18.99 55.77
N ARG A 6 6.02 -18.95 54.45
CA ARG A 6 7.15 -19.53 53.70
C ARG A 6 6.96 -20.92 53.10
N ILE A 7 7.09 -21.00 51.77
CA ILE A 7 8.22 -21.65 51.09
C ILE A 7 8.54 -20.91 49.78
N ASN A 8 9.84 -20.79 49.55
CA ASN A 8 10.56 -19.97 48.60
C ASN A 8 10.80 -20.66 47.23
N HIS A 9 10.96 -19.82 46.21
CA HIS A 9 12.00 -19.86 45.17
C HIS A 9 12.31 -21.18 44.45
N ASN A 10 11.94 -21.23 43.17
CA ASN A 10 12.77 -21.89 42.15
C ASN A 10 12.72 -21.10 40.84
N ARG A 11 13.62 -20.12 40.67
CA ARG A 11 13.94 -19.51 39.37
C ARG A 11 15.20 -20.21 38.84
N GLY A 12 15.00 -21.19 37.97
CA GLY A 12 16.05 -21.67 37.07
C GLY A 12 16.29 -20.65 35.94
N PRO A 13 17.47 -20.67 35.30
CA PRO A 13 17.86 -19.61 34.38
C PRO A 13 16.97 -19.66 33.12
N VAL A 14 16.26 -18.57 32.86
CA VAL A 14 15.65 -18.32 31.56
C VAL A 14 16.83 -18.11 30.61
N GLY A 15 17.08 -19.11 29.77
CA GLY A 15 18.04 -18.99 28.68
C GLY A 15 17.72 -17.73 27.89
N GLU A 16 18.75 -16.97 27.56
CA GLU A 16 18.69 -15.77 26.74
C GLU A 16 17.98 -16.10 25.42
N ALA A 17 16.69 -15.78 25.36
CA ALA A 17 16.01 -15.61 24.09
C ALA A 17 16.67 -14.39 23.45
N SER A 18 17.52 -14.66 22.46
CA SER A 18 18.05 -13.66 21.55
C SER A 18 16.89 -12.80 21.06
N SER A 19 16.90 -11.53 21.43
CA SER A 19 16.00 -10.51 20.89
C SER A 19 16.41 -10.23 19.45
N GLN A 20 15.99 -11.09 18.53
CA GLN A 20 15.69 -10.62 17.18
C GLN A 20 14.44 -9.76 17.33
N ALA A 21 14.63 -8.44 17.31
CA ALA A 21 13.53 -7.54 17.01
C ALA A 21 12.96 -8.01 15.67
N ASP A 22 11.72 -8.52 15.67
CA ASP A 22 11.04 -8.97 14.45
C ASP A 22 11.02 -7.80 13.46
N ALA A 23 11.87 -7.89 12.45
CA ALA A 23 11.85 -6.95 11.34
C ALA A 23 10.52 -7.17 10.61
N SER A 24 9.74 -6.10 10.46
CA SER A 24 8.51 -6.16 9.68
C SER A 24 8.80 -6.74 8.28
N PRO A 25 7.92 -7.57 7.70
CA PRO A 25 8.16 -8.19 6.41
C PRO A 25 8.54 -7.16 5.33
N ASP A 26 9.61 -7.44 4.56
CA ASP A 26 10.16 -6.50 3.56
C ASP A 26 9.13 -6.08 2.51
N PHE A 27 8.17 -6.95 2.18
CA PHE A 27 7.15 -6.65 1.20
C PHE A 27 6.22 -5.49 1.60
N LEU A 28 6.14 -5.15 2.89
CA LEU A 28 5.30 -4.05 3.37
C LEU A 28 5.78 -2.66 2.89
N ARG A 29 7.01 -2.57 2.36
CA ARG A 29 7.52 -1.35 1.72
C ARG A 29 6.89 -1.09 0.34
N PHE A 30 6.25 -2.08 -0.26
CA PHE A 30 5.56 -1.90 -1.54
C PHE A 30 4.17 -1.30 -1.31
N PRO A 31 3.64 -0.53 -2.27
CA PRO A 31 2.30 0.05 -2.14
C PRO A 31 1.22 -1.04 -2.07
N ASP A 32 0.14 -0.76 -1.34
CA ASP A 32 -1.07 -1.58 -1.35
C ASP A 32 -1.87 -1.32 -2.64
N LEU A 33 -1.77 -2.25 -3.59
CA LEU A 33 -2.42 -2.19 -4.90
C LEU A 33 -3.94 -2.36 -4.81
N ALA A 34 -4.46 -2.95 -3.72
CA ALA A 34 -5.90 -3.12 -3.50
C ALA A 34 -6.55 -1.86 -2.91
N SER A 35 -5.76 -0.94 -2.36
CA SER A 35 -6.24 0.22 -1.61
C SER A 35 -7.25 1.05 -2.38
N ARG A 36 -8.32 1.46 -1.70
CA ARG A 36 -9.30 2.40 -2.26
C ARG A 36 -8.67 3.75 -2.62
N ALA A 37 -7.60 4.15 -1.92
CA ALA A 37 -6.86 5.37 -2.23
C ALA A 37 -6.15 5.32 -3.60
N LEU A 38 -5.85 4.11 -4.10
CA LEU A 38 -5.31 3.86 -5.43
C LEU A 38 -6.42 3.48 -6.43
N ALA A 39 -7.69 3.75 -6.11
CA ALA A 39 -8.87 3.38 -6.90
C ALA A 39 -9.18 1.87 -6.99
N GLY A 40 -8.63 1.06 -6.06
CA GLY A 40 -9.08 -0.32 -5.88
C GLY A 40 -10.58 -0.42 -5.59
N SER A 41 -11.17 -1.57 -5.90
CA SER A 41 -12.62 -1.79 -5.75
C SER A 41 -12.94 -3.22 -5.42
N VAL A 42 -13.81 -3.45 -4.42
CA VAL A 42 -14.45 -4.75 -4.24
C VAL A 42 -15.60 -4.83 -5.24
N VAL A 43 -15.48 -5.72 -6.22
CA VAL A 43 -16.37 -5.76 -7.39
C VAL A 43 -17.44 -6.84 -7.26
N TRP A 44 -17.19 -7.84 -6.43
CA TRP A 44 -18.11 -8.96 -6.21
C TRP A 44 -17.87 -9.58 -4.82
N ALA A 45 -18.92 -10.16 -4.23
CA ALA A 45 -18.83 -10.98 -3.03
C ALA A 45 -20.03 -11.95 -2.96
N THR A 46 -19.85 -13.11 -2.32
CA THR A 46 -20.92 -14.10 -2.12
C THR A 46 -21.99 -13.64 -1.12
N ASP A 47 -21.58 -12.90 -0.09
CA ASP A 47 -22.42 -12.40 0.98
C ASP A 47 -21.86 -11.10 1.55
N GLU A 48 -22.74 -10.20 2.01
CA GLU A 48 -22.39 -8.98 2.74
C GLU A 48 -23.43 -8.71 3.83
N SER A 49 -23.93 -9.79 4.43
CA SER A 49 -25.09 -9.73 5.29
C SER A 49 -24.86 -8.84 6.51
N PHE A 50 -23.67 -8.82 7.12
CA PHE A 50 -23.42 -8.09 8.39
C PHE A 50 -22.64 -6.80 8.22
N ALA A 51 -21.56 -6.81 7.43
CA ALA A 51 -20.73 -5.63 7.20
C ALA A 51 -20.28 -5.51 5.73
N GLU A 52 -20.17 -4.28 5.25
CA GLU A 52 -19.95 -3.94 3.85
C GLU A 52 -18.58 -4.42 3.36
N ARG A 53 -18.55 -5.10 2.22
CA ARG A 53 -17.33 -5.66 1.63
C ARG A 53 -16.30 -4.59 1.28
N GLU A 54 -16.74 -3.38 0.93
CA GLU A 54 -15.89 -2.24 0.56
C GLU A 54 -14.92 -1.83 1.68
N ASN A 55 -15.25 -2.16 2.95
CA ASN A 55 -14.37 -1.90 4.10
C ASN A 55 -13.02 -2.63 3.99
N LEU A 56 -12.96 -3.78 3.29
CA LEU A 56 -11.71 -4.57 3.13
C LEU A 56 -10.54 -3.73 2.63
N ILE A 57 -10.81 -2.78 1.74
CA ILE A 57 -9.78 -2.03 1.01
C ILE A 57 -9.63 -0.59 1.47
N MET A 58 -10.30 -0.20 2.56
CA MET A 58 -10.23 1.16 3.07
C MET A 58 -8.83 1.46 3.60
N PRO A 59 -8.21 2.61 3.28
CA PRO A 59 -6.80 2.88 3.59
C PRO A 59 -6.54 3.12 5.08
N HIS A 60 -7.57 3.50 5.84
CA HIS A 60 -7.44 3.71 7.27
C HIS A 60 -7.42 2.39 8.05
N GLU A 61 -6.83 2.46 9.24
CA GLU A 61 -6.85 1.35 10.18
C GLU A 61 -8.27 0.99 10.61
N PRO A 62 -8.57 -0.30 10.83
CA PRO A 62 -9.86 -0.75 11.34
C PRO A 62 -10.21 -0.10 12.68
N ARG A 63 -11.43 0.40 12.78
CA ARG A 63 -11.98 0.98 14.00
C ARG A 63 -13.09 0.11 14.56
N PHE A 64 -13.25 0.13 15.87
CA PHE A 64 -14.34 -0.57 16.53
C PHE A 64 -14.87 0.27 17.69
N ASP A 65 -16.19 0.49 17.69
CA ASP A 65 -16.90 1.06 18.83
C ASP A 65 -17.65 -0.06 19.58
N PRO A 66 -17.21 -0.44 20.78
CA PRO A 66 -17.88 -1.47 21.59
C PRO A 66 -19.29 -1.09 22.04
N ALA A 67 -19.74 0.15 21.89
CA ALA A 67 -21.09 0.59 22.19
C ALA A 67 -22.00 0.62 20.95
N GLU A 68 -21.44 0.65 19.74
CA GLU A 68 -22.22 0.76 18.51
C GLU A 68 -22.90 -0.57 18.16
N PHE A 69 -24.18 -0.47 17.78
CA PHE A 69 -25.01 -1.57 17.30
C PHE A 69 -25.93 -1.06 16.19
N GLY A 70 -25.96 -1.79 15.07
CA GLY A 70 -26.94 -1.61 14.00
C GLY A 70 -28.07 -2.63 14.09
N ASN A 71 -28.98 -2.61 13.12
CA ASN A 71 -30.11 -3.54 13.05
C ASN A 71 -29.70 -5.02 12.89
N LYS A 72 -28.44 -5.27 12.50
CA LYS A 72 -27.90 -6.61 12.25
C LYS A 72 -26.96 -7.09 13.35
N GLY A 73 -26.71 -6.28 14.39
CA GLY A 73 -25.78 -6.62 15.47
C GLY A 73 -24.68 -5.58 15.62
N LYS A 74 -23.49 -6.03 15.99
CA LYS A 74 -22.32 -5.16 16.11
C LYS A 74 -21.92 -4.59 14.76
N VAL A 75 -21.60 -3.29 14.74
CA VAL A 75 -21.02 -2.66 13.56
C VAL A 75 -19.52 -2.92 13.58
N TYR A 76 -19.02 -3.50 12.50
CA TYR A 76 -17.60 -3.74 12.29
C TYR A 76 -17.10 -2.93 11.11
N ASP A 77 -15.92 -2.34 11.27
CA ASP A 77 -15.15 -1.75 10.18
C ASP A 77 -14.39 -2.86 9.44
N GLY A 78 -15.13 -3.65 8.67
CA GLY A 78 -14.66 -4.81 7.93
C GLY A 78 -15.74 -5.40 7.05
N TRP A 79 -15.43 -6.51 6.39
CA TRP A 79 -16.40 -7.37 5.72
C TRP A 79 -16.80 -8.49 6.67
N GLU A 80 -18.09 -8.73 6.85
CA GLU A 80 -18.60 -9.83 7.68
C GLU A 80 -19.79 -10.50 7.00
N THR A 81 -19.70 -11.82 6.91
CA THR A 81 -20.71 -12.67 6.29
C THR A 81 -21.62 -13.33 7.31
N ARG A 82 -22.79 -13.77 6.87
CA ARG A 82 -23.68 -14.58 7.73
C ARG A 82 -23.11 -15.97 7.96
N ARG A 83 -23.45 -16.54 9.11
CA ARG A 83 -23.16 -17.96 9.40
C ARG A 83 -23.80 -18.88 8.36
N ARG A 84 -23.04 -19.84 7.88
CA ARG A 84 -23.51 -20.90 6.98
C ARG A 84 -24.36 -21.93 7.74
N ARG A 85 -25.38 -22.47 7.07
CA ARG A 85 -26.32 -23.43 7.66
C ARG A 85 -26.64 -24.57 6.70
N HIS A 86 -27.01 -25.73 7.26
CA HIS A 86 -27.53 -26.88 6.52
C HIS A 86 -26.63 -27.33 5.35
N ASP A 87 -27.11 -27.21 4.12
CA ASP A 87 -26.45 -27.61 2.87
C ASP A 87 -25.26 -26.71 2.49
N GLU A 88 -25.11 -25.55 3.14
CA GLU A 88 -23.97 -24.64 2.95
C GLU A 88 -22.72 -25.06 3.74
N ILE A 89 -22.86 -26.03 4.65
CA ILE A 89 -21.76 -26.52 5.50
C ILE A 89 -20.69 -27.17 4.61
N GLY A 90 -19.44 -26.75 4.83
CA GLY A 90 -18.29 -27.19 4.03
C GLY A 90 -17.97 -26.27 2.85
N GLY A 91 -18.81 -25.26 2.59
CA GLY A 91 -18.51 -24.16 1.66
C GLY A 91 -17.65 -23.06 2.29
N TYR A 92 -17.48 -21.98 1.53
CA TYR A 92 -16.73 -20.78 1.89
C TYR A 92 -17.38 -19.54 1.29
N ASP A 93 -17.13 -18.37 1.87
CA ASP A 93 -17.51 -17.08 1.30
C ASP A 93 -16.32 -16.41 0.61
N SER A 94 -16.59 -15.65 -0.44
CA SER A 94 -15.56 -15.02 -1.25
C SER A 94 -15.85 -13.56 -1.53
N ALA A 95 -14.80 -12.76 -1.65
CA ALA A 95 -14.84 -11.39 -2.16
C ALA A 95 -13.77 -11.20 -3.24
N ILE A 96 -14.14 -10.60 -4.37
CA ILE A 96 -13.23 -10.27 -5.46
C ILE A 96 -12.93 -8.79 -5.43
N VAL A 97 -11.64 -8.45 -5.42
CA VAL A 97 -11.12 -7.11 -5.46
C VAL A 97 -10.39 -6.89 -6.78
N ARG A 98 -10.81 -5.87 -7.53
CA ARG A 98 -10.02 -5.32 -8.63
C ARG A 98 -8.96 -4.39 -8.05
N LEU A 99 -7.71 -4.65 -8.37
CA LEU A 99 -6.61 -3.80 -7.95
C LEU A 99 -6.73 -2.42 -8.60
N GLY A 100 -6.34 -1.38 -7.86
CA GLY A 100 -6.30 -0.02 -8.38
C GLY A 100 -5.27 0.14 -9.50
N VAL A 101 -4.15 -0.58 -9.38
CA VAL A 101 -3.12 -0.71 -10.40
C VAL A 101 -2.72 -2.18 -10.48
N PRO A 102 -2.76 -2.81 -11.65
CA PRO A 102 -2.23 -4.16 -11.83
C PRO A 102 -0.75 -4.22 -11.44
N GLY A 103 -0.28 -5.37 -10.95
CA GLY A 103 1.10 -5.47 -10.49
C GLY A 103 1.53 -6.87 -10.11
N HIS A 104 2.81 -7.02 -9.80
CA HIS A 104 3.39 -8.26 -9.29
C HIS A 104 3.28 -8.26 -7.77
N VAL A 105 2.59 -9.25 -7.20
CA VAL A 105 2.29 -9.28 -5.77
C VAL A 105 3.48 -9.89 -5.02
N HIS A 106 3.99 -9.15 -4.03
CA HIS A 106 5.09 -9.58 -3.17
C HIS A 106 4.58 -10.11 -1.81
N GLY A 107 3.40 -9.68 -1.38
CA GLY A 107 2.78 -10.18 -0.18
C GLY A 107 1.36 -9.65 0.03
N VAL A 108 0.63 -10.34 0.90
CA VAL A 108 -0.76 -10.02 1.25
C VAL A 108 -0.87 -9.90 2.76
N VAL A 109 -1.64 -8.92 3.22
CA VAL A 109 -2.04 -8.82 4.63
C VAL A 109 -3.53 -9.08 4.74
N VAL A 110 -3.90 -10.08 5.54
CA VAL A 110 -5.28 -10.31 5.98
C VAL A 110 -5.36 -9.87 7.44
N ASP A 111 -6.11 -8.80 7.71
CA ASP A 111 -6.28 -8.24 9.05
C ASP A 111 -7.64 -8.66 9.61
N THR A 112 -7.65 -9.40 10.72
CA THR A 112 -8.86 -9.81 11.45
C THR A 112 -9.11 -8.94 12.68
N ALA A 113 -8.52 -7.74 12.76
CA ALA A 113 -8.71 -6.78 13.85
C ALA A 113 -10.18 -6.67 14.27
N TRP A 114 -10.41 -6.70 15.58
CA TRP A 114 -11.71 -6.62 16.25
C TRP A 114 -12.63 -7.84 16.07
N PHE A 115 -12.39 -8.71 15.10
CA PHE A 115 -13.07 -10.00 14.97
C PHE A 115 -12.43 -11.03 15.92
N THR A 116 -12.85 -11.00 17.19
CA THR A 116 -12.25 -11.83 18.27
C THR A 116 -12.85 -13.23 18.40
N GLY A 117 -14.10 -13.42 17.94
CA GLY A 117 -14.79 -14.71 17.97
C GLY A 117 -15.61 -15.03 16.73
N ASN A 118 -15.74 -14.08 15.81
CA ASN A 118 -16.45 -14.16 14.54
C ASN A 118 -15.51 -13.96 13.34
N TYR A 119 -14.21 -14.18 13.51
CA TYR A 119 -13.25 -14.27 12.41
C TYR A 119 -13.36 -15.64 11.71
N PRO A 120 -12.95 -15.75 10.43
CA PRO A 120 -12.90 -17.05 9.77
C PRO A 120 -11.74 -17.88 10.33
N PRO A 121 -11.94 -19.18 10.62
CA PRO A 121 -10.86 -20.08 11.04
C PRO A 121 -9.69 -20.17 10.03
N GLU A 122 -10.00 -20.12 8.74
CA GLU A 122 -9.01 -20.22 7.66
C GLU A 122 -9.33 -19.22 6.55
N VAL A 123 -8.29 -18.81 5.82
CA VAL A 123 -8.40 -17.95 4.63
C VAL A 123 -7.55 -18.51 3.49
N ALA A 124 -7.91 -18.17 2.25
CA ALA A 124 -7.06 -18.33 1.08
C ALA A 124 -7.15 -17.06 0.22
N VAL A 125 -6.07 -16.73 -0.51
CA VAL A 125 -6.05 -15.57 -1.41
C VAL A 125 -5.53 -15.99 -2.77
N TRP A 126 -6.27 -15.62 -3.80
CA TRP A 126 -5.99 -15.99 -5.19
C TRP A 126 -5.75 -14.75 -6.04
N GLY A 127 -4.93 -14.86 -7.06
CA GLY A 127 -4.69 -13.85 -8.09
C GLY A 127 -5.35 -14.24 -9.41
N LEU A 128 -5.67 -13.22 -10.21
CA LEU A 128 -6.14 -13.37 -11.59
C LEU A 128 -5.51 -12.29 -12.48
N THR A 129 -5.13 -12.69 -13.69
CA THR A 129 -4.73 -11.79 -14.78
C THR A 129 -5.89 -11.72 -15.77
N CYS A 130 -6.61 -10.61 -15.82
CA CYS A 130 -7.76 -10.40 -16.70
C CYS A 130 -7.78 -8.93 -17.13
N ASP A 131 -7.41 -8.68 -18.39
CA ASP A 131 -7.44 -7.33 -18.98
C ASP A 131 -8.83 -7.00 -19.58
N ASP A 132 -9.72 -7.98 -19.69
CA ASP A 132 -11.10 -7.76 -20.12
C ASP A 132 -11.92 -7.01 -19.07
N LEU A 133 -12.80 -6.12 -19.53
CA LEU A 133 -13.71 -5.36 -18.66
C LEU A 133 -14.95 -6.19 -18.32
N LEU A 134 -14.79 -7.07 -17.34
CA LEU A 134 -15.86 -7.91 -16.82
C LEU A 134 -16.65 -7.21 -15.70
N SER A 135 -17.96 -7.46 -15.65
CA SER A 135 -18.81 -7.12 -14.51
C SER A 135 -18.48 -8.00 -13.30
N GLY A 136 -18.98 -7.62 -12.12
CA GLY A 136 -18.79 -8.40 -10.89
C GLY A 136 -19.32 -9.85 -11.02
N ASP A 137 -20.51 -10.02 -11.61
CA ASP A 137 -21.11 -11.35 -11.80
C ASP A 137 -20.32 -12.20 -12.81
N GLU A 138 -19.80 -11.59 -13.88
CA GLU A 138 -18.93 -12.28 -14.83
C GLU A 138 -17.61 -12.71 -14.17
N LEU A 139 -17.02 -11.86 -13.31
CA LEU A 139 -15.83 -12.20 -12.52
C LEU A 139 -16.10 -13.33 -11.51
N GLY A 140 -17.26 -13.30 -10.84
CA GLY A 140 -17.72 -14.36 -9.95
C GLY A 140 -17.99 -15.70 -10.66
N ALA A 141 -18.15 -15.68 -11.98
CA ALA A 141 -18.35 -16.86 -12.82
C ALA A 141 -17.08 -17.32 -13.56
N VAL A 142 -15.93 -16.64 -13.39
CA VAL A 142 -14.64 -17.09 -13.92
C VAL A 142 -14.29 -18.44 -13.29
N ASP A 143 -13.85 -19.39 -14.13
CA ASP A 143 -13.48 -20.74 -13.70
C ASP A 143 -12.37 -20.68 -12.64
N ASP A 144 -12.52 -21.48 -11.57
CA ASP A 144 -11.54 -21.60 -10.49
C ASP A 144 -10.13 -21.96 -11.00
N ALA A 145 -10.02 -22.64 -12.16
CA ALA A 145 -8.73 -22.99 -12.77
C ALA A 145 -7.92 -21.78 -13.29
N GLU A 146 -8.56 -20.64 -13.54
CA GLU A 146 -7.89 -19.40 -13.98
C GLU A 146 -7.26 -18.64 -12.80
N TRP A 147 -7.79 -18.86 -11.60
CA TRP A 147 -7.28 -18.29 -10.35
C TRP A 147 -6.05 -19.07 -9.89
N PHE A 148 -5.00 -18.35 -9.50
CA PHE A 148 -3.76 -18.94 -8.99
C PHE A 148 -3.50 -18.54 -7.54
N PRO A 149 -2.93 -19.43 -6.71
CA PRO A 149 -2.77 -19.15 -5.29
C PRO A 149 -1.71 -18.06 -5.08
N LEU A 150 -2.08 -17.01 -4.35
CA LEU A 150 -1.15 -16.05 -3.75
C LEU A 150 -0.86 -16.45 -2.30
N VAL A 151 -1.91 -16.88 -1.59
CA VAL A 151 -1.86 -17.44 -0.24
C VAL A 151 -2.69 -18.70 -0.25
N GLU A 152 -2.04 -19.85 -0.06
CA GLU A 152 -2.75 -21.13 0.09
C GLU A 152 -3.62 -21.11 1.35
N ARG A 153 -4.61 -22.02 1.40
CA ARG A 153 -5.51 -22.15 2.54
C ARG A 153 -4.73 -22.31 3.84
N THR A 154 -4.87 -21.31 4.73
CA THR A 154 -4.07 -21.19 5.95
C THR A 154 -4.96 -20.79 7.12
N ALA A 155 -4.68 -21.34 8.30
CA ALA A 155 -5.35 -20.97 9.53
C ALA A 155 -4.97 -19.55 9.96
N VAL A 156 -5.94 -18.80 10.49
CA VAL A 156 -5.74 -17.45 11.02
C VAL A 156 -6.27 -17.33 12.44
N LEU A 157 -5.86 -16.27 13.12
CA LEU A 157 -6.29 -15.93 14.47
C LEU A 157 -7.20 -14.71 14.42
N GLY A 158 -8.12 -14.60 15.38
CA GLY A 158 -8.92 -13.40 15.58
C GLY A 158 -8.07 -12.23 16.08
N ASP A 159 -8.52 -11.02 15.79
CA ASP A 159 -7.88 -9.77 16.23
C ASP A 159 -6.38 -9.71 15.93
N THR A 160 -5.98 -10.15 14.74
CA THR A 160 -4.57 -10.32 14.36
C THR A 160 -4.31 -9.91 12.92
N ARG A 161 -3.15 -9.29 12.68
CA ARG A 161 -2.62 -9.06 11.33
C ARG A 161 -1.82 -10.25 10.85
N HIS A 162 -2.28 -10.86 9.76
CA HIS A 162 -1.60 -11.99 9.13
C HIS A 162 -0.89 -11.51 7.88
N ALA A 163 0.44 -11.49 7.92
CA ALA A 163 1.28 -11.06 6.81
C ALA A 163 1.85 -12.29 6.08
N PHE A 164 1.41 -12.51 4.84
CA PHE A 164 1.81 -13.64 4.01
C PHE A 164 2.69 -13.16 2.86
N ALA A 165 3.95 -13.58 2.83
CA ALA A 165 4.84 -13.29 1.71
C ALA A 165 4.53 -14.23 0.53
N VAL A 166 4.49 -13.68 -0.69
CA VAL A 166 4.52 -14.49 -1.92
C VAL A 166 5.99 -14.78 -2.21
N HIS A 167 6.46 -15.98 -1.91
CA HIS A 167 7.88 -16.32 -1.99
C HIS A 167 8.44 -16.21 -3.43
N ASP A 168 9.74 -15.93 -3.53
CA ASP A 168 10.44 -15.69 -4.81
C ASP A 168 10.41 -16.93 -5.75
N ASP A 169 10.27 -18.14 -5.20
CA ASP A 169 10.16 -19.40 -5.92
C ASP A 169 8.71 -19.76 -6.31
N SER A 170 7.73 -18.98 -5.87
CA SER A 170 6.33 -19.16 -6.26
C SER A 170 6.12 -18.75 -7.72
N PRO A 171 5.46 -19.58 -8.55
CA PRO A 171 5.06 -19.18 -9.90
C PRO A 171 4.17 -17.93 -9.93
N ALA A 172 3.52 -17.58 -8.82
CA ALA A 172 2.72 -16.37 -8.71
C ALA A 172 3.57 -15.09 -8.73
N ARG A 173 4.86 -15.17 -8.41
CA ARG A 173 5.73 -14.00 -8.25
C ARG A 173 5.99 -13.25 -9.56
N ASP A 174 6.04 -13.98 -10.67
CA ASP A 174 6.26 -13.43 -12.01
C ASP A 174 4.95 -13.12 -12.75
N ARG A 175 3.79 -13.36 -12.12
CA ARG A 175 2.48 -13.15 -12.74
C ARG A 175 1.94 -11.76 -12.41
N ARG A 176 1.63 -11.00 -13.45
CA ARG A 176 0.89 -9.74 -13.33
C ARG A 176 -0.53 -10.00 -12.82
N VAL A 177 -0.86 -9.46 -11.66
CA VAL A 177 -2.18 -9.58 -11.03
C VAL A 177 -3.02 -8.35 -11.34
N THR A 178 -4.28 -8.55 -11.71
CA THR A 178 -5.28 -7.49 -11.97
C THR A 178 -6.41 -7.52 -10.94
N HIS A 179 -6.72 -8.72 -10.44
CA HIS A 179 -7.76 -8.97 -9.46
C HIS A 179 -7.23 -9.95 -8.42
N VAL A 180 -7.71 -9.84 -7.18
CA VAL A 180 -7.53 -10.85 -6.14
C VAL A 180 -8.87 -11.34 -5.63
N ARG A 181 -8.94 -12.61 -5.23
CA ARG A 181 -10.09 -13.19 -4.54
C ARG A 181 -9.67 -13.62 -3.14
N LEU A 182 -10.35 -13.10 -2.12
CA LEU A 182 -10.23 -13.57 -0.74
C LEU A 182 -11.33 -14.58 -0.49
N ASP A 183 -10.94 -15.79 -0.09
CA ASP A 183 -11.86 -16.83 0.39
C ASP A 183 -11.73 -16.89 1.92
N ILE A 184 -12.87 -16.80 2.62
CA ILE A 184 -12.98 -17.00 4.07
C ILE A 184 -13.70 -18.32 4.34
N ILE A 185 -13.11 -19.19 5.17
CA ILE A 185 -13.59 -20.55 5.34
C ILE A 185 -13.98 -20.85 6.79
N PRO A 186 -15.23 -21.27 7.07
CA PRO A 186 -16.37 -21.32 6.13
C PRO A 186 -17.05 -19.95 5.94
N ASP A 187 -17.03 -19.11 6.96
CA ASP A 187 -17.65 -17.79 7.05
C ASP A 187 -16.97 -16.98 8.17
N GLY A 188 -17.35 -15.73 8.34
CA GLY A 188 -16.82 -14.84 9.38
C GLY A 188 -16.52 -13.44 8.87
N GLY A 189 -15.67 -12.73 9.59
CA GLY A 189 -15.28 -11.37 9.27
C GLY A 189 -13.78 -11.09 9.18
N VAL A 190 -13.43 -10.22 8.25
CA VAL A 190 -12.08 -9.73 7.97
C VAL A 190 -12.14 -8.21 7.89
N ALA A 191 -11.28 -7.54 8.65
CA ALA A 191 -11.25 -6.09 8.72
C ALA A 191 -10.61 -5.47 7.49
N ARG A 192 -9.44 -5.98 7.06
CA ARG A 192 -8.73 -5.48 5.87
C ARG A 192 -8.09 -6.59 5.04
N LEU A 193 -8.01 -6.32 3.75
CA LEU A 193 -7.15 -7.00 2.80
C LEU A 193 -6.19 -5.96 2.21
N ARG A 194 -4.88 -6.19 2.35
CA ARG A 194 -3.82 -5.42 1.68
C ARG A 194 -3.08 -6.29 0.70
N VAL A 195 -2.80 -5.79 -0.49
CA VAL A 195 -2.08 -6.50 -1.54
C VAL A 195 -0.86 -5.68 -1.92
N HIS A 196 0.28 -6.02 -1.33
CA HIS A 196 1.52 -5.28 -1.51
C HIS A 196 2.28 -5.80 -2.72
N GLY A 197 2.59 -4.92 -3.67
CA GLY A 197 3.23 -5.33 -4.91
C GLY A 197 3.92 -4.23 -5.70
N GLU A 198 4.71 -4.63 -6.69
CA GLU A 198 5.29 -3.70 -7.67
C GLU A 198 4.25 -3.39 -8.75
N PRO A 199 3.85 -2.10 -8.94
CA PRO A 199 2.89 -1.76 -9.98
C PRO A 199 3.44 -2.07 -11.38
N SER A 200 2.60 -2.68 -12.23
CA SER A 200 2.86 -3.05 -13.62
C SER A 200 1.71 -2.53 -14.52
N PRO A 201 1.68 -1.21 -14.77
CA PRO A 201 0.67 -0.60 -15.64
C PRO A 201 0.86 -1.01 -17.09
N ASP A 202 -0.17 -0.82 -17.90
CA ASP A 202 -0.09 -1.10 -19.33
C ASP A 202 0.81 -0.06 -20.04
N PRO A 203 1.91 -0.49 -20.69
CA PRO A 203 2.90 0.40 -21.28
C PRO A 203 2.34 1.28 -22.42
N ARG A 204 1.19 0.92 -23.01
CA ARG A 204 0.54 1.72 -24.05
C ARG A 204 0.12 3.10 -23.55
N PHE A 205 -0.22 3.22 -22.27
CA PHE A 205 -0.63 4.49 -21.64
C PHE A 205 0.54 5.33 -21.14
N LEU A 206 1.77 4.81 -21.22
CA LEU A 206 2.98 5.48 -20.76
C LEU A 206 3.78 6.10 -21.92
N THR A 207 3.10 6.37 -23.04
CA THR A 207 3.69 7.05 -24.19
C THR A 207 3.43 8.55 -24.12
N GLY A 208 4.46 9.36 -24.42
CA GLY A 208 4.39 10.82 -24.28
C GLY A 208 4.65 11.31 -22.86
N THR A 209 4.18 12.52 -22.54
CA THR A 209 4.41 13.16 -21.24
C THR A 209 3.41 12.63 -20.21
N VAL A 210 3.91 11.97 -19.16
CA VAL A 210 3.13 11.38 -18.06
C VAL A 210 3.72 11.80 -16.71
N ASP A 211 2.98 11.59 -15.62
CA ASP A 211 3.52 11.72 -14.27
C ASP A 211 4.34 10.47 -13.90
N LEU A 212 5.65 10.59 -14.06
CA LEU A 212 6.65 9.53 -13.87
C LEU A 212 6.77 9.07 -12.41
N ALA A 213 6.38 9.92 -11.45
CA ALA A 213 6.41 9.57 -10.04
C ALA A 213 5.15 8.83 -9.59
N ALA A 214 4.04 8.92 -10.32
CA ALA A 214 2.76 8.39 -9.90
C ALA A 214 2.78 6.86 -9.75
N THR A 215 2.21 6.35 -8.65
CA THR A 215 2.06 4.90 -8.44
C THR A 215 1.25 4.23 -9.53
N GLU A 216 0.23 4.92 -10.07
CA GLU A 216 -0.58 4.42 -11.20
C GLU A 216 0.22 4.23 -12.49
N ASN A 217 1.36 4.93 -12.61
CA ASN A 217 2.27 4.81 -13.74
C ASN A 217 3.49 3.94 -13.44
N GLY A 218 3.60 3.33 -12.25
CA GLY A 218 4.73 2.47 -11.87
C GLY A 218 5.77 3.12 -10.95
N GLY A 219 5.58 4.38 -10.58
CA GLY A 219 6.44 5.05 -9.60
C GLY A 219 6.28 4.47 -8.20
N ARG A 220 7.35 4.48 -7.39
CA ARG A 220 7.31 3.97 -6.01
C ARG A 220 8.28 4.68 -5.11
N VAL A 221 7.95 4.79 -3.82
CA VAL A 221 8.92 5.24 -2.82
C VAL A 221 9.94 4.13 -2.57
N VAL A 222 11.23 4.49 -2.55
CA VAL A 222 12.33 3.54 -2.34
C VAL A 222 13.23 3.89 -1.16
N ASP A 223 13.15 5.12 -0.66
CA ASP A 223 13.85 5.57 0.53
C ASP A 223 13.11 6.76 1.16
N CYS A 224 13.17 6.88 2.49
CA CYS A 224 12.56 7.99 3.22
C CYS A 224 13.27 8.18 4.57
N SER A 225 13.62 9.41 4.92
CA SER A 225 14.32 9.71 6.18
C SER A 225 13.44 9.48 7.42
N ASN A 226 12.13 9.65 7.29
CA ASN A 226 11.21 9.64 8.42
C ASN A 226 9.76 9.32 7.99
N MET A 227 9.20 8.23 8.55
CA MET A 227 7.83 7.76 8.27
C MET A 227 6.84 8.04 9.42
N PHE A 228 7.09 9.02 10.30
CA PHE A 228 6.41 9.15 11.60
C PHE A 228 4.88 9.33 11.56
N TYR A 229 4.32 10.13 10.64
CA TYR A 229 2.90 10.53 10.70
C TYR A 229 2.02 10.00 9.56
N SER A 230 2.58 9.78 8.37
CA SER A 230 1.85 9.22 7.24
C SER A 230 2.80 8.53 6.26
N SER A 231 2.25 7.58 5.48
CA SER A 231 3.05 6.87 4.48
C SER A 231 3.53 7.84 3.38
N PRO A 232 4.83 7.81 3.02
CA PRO A 232 5.35 8.59 1.90
C PRO A 232 4.69 8.26 0.56
N ASP A 233 4.08 7.07 0.39
CA ASP A 233 3.38 6.69 -0.84
C ASP A 233 2.20 7.62 -1.18
N GLN A 234 1.65 8.32 -0.19
CA GLN A 234 0.53 9.22 -0.41
C GLN A 234 0.87 10.39 -1.34
N ILE A 235 2.13 10.85 -1.38
CA ILE A 235 2.53 12.00 -2.19
C ILE A 235 2.54 11.67 -3.69
N ILE A 236 2.65 10.38 -4.03
CA ILE A 236 2.61 9.88 -5.41
C ILE A 236 1.28 9.20 -5.76
N GLY A 237 0.32 9.19 -4.83
CA GLY A 237 -1.03 8.68 -5.05
C GLY A 237 -1.85 9.55 -6.01
N PRO A 238 -3.00 9.08 -6.52
CA PRO A 238 -3.79 9.79 -7.53
C PRO A 238 -4.41 11.08 -6.99
N GLY A 239 -4.80 11.95 -7.92
CA GLY A 239 -5.58 13.16 -7.65
C GLY A 239 -4.90 14.19 -6.72
N ARG A 240 -5.71 14.99 -6.04
CA ARG A 240 -5.26 15.91 -4.98
C ARG A 240 -5.51 15.29 -3.62
N ALA A 241 -4.74 15.71 -2.61
CA ALA A 241 -5.10 15.39 -1.23
C ALA A 241 -6.49 15.96 -0.91
N ALA A 242 -7.27 15.26 -0.09
CA ALA A 242 -8.57 15.74 0.39
C ALA A 242 -8.46 16.49 1.74
N ASN A 243 -7.37 16.22 2.47
CA ASN A 243 -7.00 16.81 3.74
C ASN A 243 -5.52 16.50 4.01
N MET A 244 -4.98 16.99 5.13
CA MET A 244 -3.58 16.82 5.52
C MET A 244 -3.17 15.33 5.69
N GLY A 245 -4.08 14.46 6.11
CA GLY A 245 -3.83 13.02 6.27
C GLY A 245 -3.72 12.25 4.94
N GLY A 246 -3.89 12.94 3.82
CA GLY A 246 -3.63 12.41 2.48
C GLY A 246 -2.28 12.82 1.89
N GLY A 247 -1.35 13.40 2.68
CA GLY A 247 0.02 13.73 2.27
C GLY A 247 1.07 13.15 3.23
N TRP A 248 2.35 13.40 2.98
CA TRP A 248 3.46 12.99 3.85
C TRP A 248 3.81 14.09 4.86
N GLU A 249 3.92 13.77 6.15
CA GLU A 249 4.39 14.66 7.22
C GLU A 249 5.48 13.99 8.07
N ASN A 250 6.52 14.76 8.41
CA ASN A 250 7.64 14.32 9.25
C ASN A 250 7.60 14.94 10.66
N ALA A 251 8.48 14.47 11.54
CA ALA A 251 8.63 15.03 12.87
C ALA A 251 9.43 16.35 12.83
N ARG A 252 8.94 17.36 13.58
CA ARG A 252 9.61 18.65 13.73
C ARG A 252 11.08 18.47 14.10
N ARG A 253 11.98 19.03 13.29
CA ARG A 253 13.42 19.07 13.56
C ARG A 253 13.74 20.30 14.39
N ARG A 254 14.66 20.13 15.34
CA ARG A 254 15.19 21.20 16.21
C ARG A 254 16.69 21.46 15.99
N THR A 255 17.25 20.75 15.02
CA THR A 255 18.66 20.78 14.61
C THR A 255 18.72 21.03 13.10
N GLY A 256 19.89 21.38 12.56
CA GLY A 256 20.05 21.51 11.11
C GLY A 256 19.80 20.21 10.34
N GLY A 257 19.72 20.32 9.02
CA GLY A 257 19.46 19.23 8.07
C GLY A 257 18.06 19.30 7.46
N ASN A 258 17.64 18.19 6.84
CA ASN A 258 16.37 18.06 6.14
C ASN A 258 15.76 16.67 6.36
N ASP A 259 14.49 16.54 6.00
CA ASP A 259 13.88 15.23 5.73
C ASP A 259 13.79 15.01 4.23
N HIS A 260 13.75 13.74 3.80
CA HIS A 260 13.72 13.40 2.39
C HIS A 260 12.86 12.20 2.07
N VAL A 261 12.41 12.16 0.82
CA VAL A 261 11.75 11.00 0.20
C VAL A 261 12.33 10.81 -1.19
N THR A 262 12.74 9.58 -1.49
CA THR A 262 13.25 9.19 -2.80
C THR A 262 12.20 8.32 -3.49
N VAL A 263 11.80 8.76 -4.68
CA VAL A 263 10.84 8.06 -5.53
C VAL A 263 11.59 7.49 -6.73
N ARG A 264 11.47 6.18 -6.93
CA ARG A 264 11.80 5.55 -8.21
C ARG A 264 10.73 5.90 -9.22
N LEU A 265 11.15 6.47 -10.34
CA LEU A 265 10.26 6.79 -11.44
C LEU A 265 9.78 5.50 -12.12
N ALA A 266 8.66 5.58 -12.84
CA ALA A 266 8.04 4.49 -13.60
C ALA A 266 9.04 3.67 -14.44
N GLY A 267 10.05 4.35 -14.96
CA GLY A 267 11.23 3.82 -15.62
C GLY A 267 12.25 4.93 -15.83
N GLU A 268 13.35 4.58 -16.48
CA GLU A 268 14.31 5.58 -16.94
C GLU A 268 13.59 6.63 -17.81
N SER A 269 13.77 7.91 -17.49
CA SER A 269 12.95 8.97 -18.05
C SER A 269 13.67 10.32 -18.10
N VAL A 270 13.24 11.19 -19.01
CA VAL A 270 13.65 12.59 -19.07
C VAL A 270 12.53 13.42 -18.46
N VAL A 271 12.85 14.16 -17.39
CA VAL A 271 11.90 15.01 -16.67
C VAL A 271 11.84 16.39 -17.35
N GLU A 272 10.63 16.91 -17.56
CA GLU A 272 10.37 18.20 -18.18
C GLU A 272 10.03 19.28 -17.14
N TRP A 273 9.17 18.95 -16.17
CA TRP A 273 8.78 19.84 -15.08
C TRP A 273 8.22 19.05 -13.89
N VAL A 274 8.21 19.70 -12.73
CA VAL A 274 7.77 19.07 -11.48
C VAL A 274 6.75 19.94 -10.76
N GLU A 275 5.87 19.31 -9.99
CA GLU A 275 4.96 19.97 -9.06
C GLU A 275 5.21 19.49 -7.63
N VAL A 276 5.38 20.44 -6.72
CA VAL A 276 5.37 20.20 -5.26
C VAL A 276 4.14 20.89 -4.69
N ASP A 277 3.18 20.09 -4.24
CA ASP A 277 1.91 20.56 -3.69
C ASP A 277 1.97 20.51 -2.15
N THR A 278 1.79 21.65 -1.49
CA THR A 278 1.69 21.78 -0.03
C THR A 278 0.25 22.05 0.44
N SER A 279 -0.75 21.79 -0.41
CA SER A 279 -2.18 21.92 -0.05
C SER A 279 -2.48 21.25 1.28
N TYR A 280 -3.29 21.88 2.13
CA TYR A 280 -3.65 21.47 3.50
C TYR A 280 -2.52 21.54 4.55
N PHE A 281 -1.27 21.76 4.17
CA PHE A 281 -0.15 21.99 5.11
C PHE A 281 -0.02 23.49 5.43
N VAL A 282 -1.03 24.04 6.11
CA VAL A 282 -1.18 25.51 6.33
C VAL A 282 -0.15 26.07 7.32
N PHE A 283 0.20 25.28 8.34
CA PHE A 283 1.09 25.73 9.44
C PHE A 283 2.37 24.90 9.58
N ASN A 284 2.50 23.88 8.74
CA ASN A 284 3.53 22.85 8.80
C ASN A 284 4.03 22.44 7.41
N ALA A 285 3.81 23.26 6.37
CA ALA A 285 4.56 23.12 5.12
C ALA A 285 6.05 23.43 5.37
N PRO A 286 6.97 22.85 4.58
CA PRO A 286 8.37 23.20 4.67
C PRO A 286 8.62 24.67 4.32
N GLY A 287 9.74 25.20 4.78
CA GLY A 287 10.18 26.55 4.40
C GLY A 287 10.73 26.56 2.97
N ASP A 288 11.58 25.58 2.68
CA ASP A 288 12.27 25.40 1.41
C ASP A 288 12.23 23.93 0.99
N ILE A 289 12.37 23.69 -0.31
CA ILE A 289 12.52 22.35 -0.88
C ILE A 289 13.71 22.31 -1.83
N ARG A 290 14.20 21.10 -2.09
CA ARG A 290 15.16 20.81 -3.17
C ARG A 290 14.78 19.49 -3.83
N LEU A 291 14.96 19.41 -5.15
CA LEU A 291 14.81 18.16 -5.89
C LEU A 291 16.13 17.77 -6.56
N THR A 292 16.57 16.53 -6.29
CA THR A 292 17.76 15.92 -6.89
C THR A 292 17.34 14.73 -7.75
N GLY A 293 17.73 14.72 -9.00
CA GLY A 293 17.59 13.58 -9.90
C GLY A 293 18.76 12.62 -9.70
N ILE A 294 18.49 11.32 -9.80
CA ILE A 294 19.50 10.26 -9.73
C ILE A 294 19.47 9.52 -11.06
N THR A 295 20.58 9.55 -11.78
CA THR A 295 20.74 8.87 -13.08
C THR A 295 20.83 7.34 -12.91
N PRO A 296 20.67 6.55 -13.98
CA PRO A 296 20.80 5.10 -13.92
C PRO A 296 22.12 4.59 -13.33
N ASP A 297 23.22 5.31 -13.55
CA ASP A 297 24.56 5.02 -13.00
C ASP A 297 24.79 5.60 -11.60
N GLY A 298 23.80 6.28 -11.03
CA GLY A 298 23.80 6.78 -9.65
C GLY A 298 24.39 8.17 -9.45
N ALA A 299 24.67 8.91 -10.53
CA ALA A 299 25.07 10.31 -10.44
C ALA A 299 23.87 11.18 -10.02
N GLU A 300 24.13 12.13 -9.11
CA GLU A 300 23.14 13.11 -8.68
C GLU A 300 23.20 14.37 -9.54
N VAL A 301 22.05 14.82 -10.05
CA VAL A 301 21.89 16.06 -10.80
C VAL A 301 20.84 16.96 -10.13
N PRO A 302 21.05 18.29 -10.06
CA PRO A 302 20.03 19.18 -9.52
C PRO A 302 18.85 19.25 -10.49
N VAL A 303 17.64 18.96 -10.00
CA VAL A 303 16.39 19.07 -10.79
C VAL A 303 15.67 20.37 -10.45
N VAL A 304 15.60 20.70 -9.16
CA VAL A 304 15.18 22.02 -8.67
C VAL A 304 16.14 22.44 -7.57
N ALA A 305 16.81 23.58 -7.77
CA ALA A 305 17.66 24.18 -6.76
C ALA A 305 16.88 24.48 -5.47
N GLU A 306 17.58 24.60 -4.34
CA GLU A 306 16.94 24.96 -3.07
C GLU A 306 16.12 26.25 -3.22
N THR A 307 14.82 26.15 -2.97
CA THR A 307 13.88 27.23 -3.22
C THR A 307 12.75 27.24 -2.22
N ARG A 308 12.27 28.45 -1.94
CA ARG A 308 11.19 28.68 -1.01
C ARG A 308 9.87 28.12 -1.54
N VAL A 309 9.13 27.48 -0.65
CA VAL A 309 7.72 27.14 -0.88
C VAL A 309 6.82 27.88 0.11
N LEU A 310 5.53 27.91 -0.21
CA LEU A 310 4.50 28.54 0.61
C LEU A 310 3.55 27.47 1.16
N PRO A 311 2.93 27.70 2.33
CA PRO A 311 1.85 26.86 2.81
C PRO A 311 0.66 26.84 1.84
N ASP A 312 -0.06 25.71 1.82
CA ASP A 312 -1.32 25.56 1.09
C ASP A 312 -1.25 25.99 -0.40
N THR A 313 -0.14 25.66 -1.07
CA THR A 313 0.17 26.17 -2.41
C THR A 313 0.71 25.08 -3.33
N ARG A 314 0.32 25.14 -4.60
CA ARG A 314 0.88 24.31 -5.67
C ARG A 314 2.03 25.04 -6.35
N HIS A 315 3.22 24.46 -6.26
CA HIS A 315 4.44 25.02 -6.83
C HIS A 315 4.82 24.22 -8.06
N ARG A 316 4.99 24.90 -9.20
CA ARG A 316 5.43 24.28 -10.45
C ARG A 316 6.79 24.83 -10.82
N PHE A 317 7.71 23.93 -11.12
CA PHE A 317 9.08 24.27 -11.49
C PHE A 317 9.43 23.61 -12.81
N LEU A 318 10.01 24.39 -13.72
CA LEU A 318 10.78 23.81 -14.82
C LEU A 318 12.05 23.19 -14.24
N VAL A 319 12.55 22.13 -14.88
CA VAL A 319 13.81 21.51 -14.47
C VAL A 319 14.99 22.45 -14.70
N ASP A 320 16.01 22.33 -13.87
CA ASP A 320 17.29 23.00 -14.04
C ASP A 320 17.97 22.60 -15.36
N ASP A 321 18.75 23.52 -15.95
CA ASP A 321 19.50 23.27 -17.19
C ASP A 321 20.43 22.04 -17.07
N ALA A 322 20.95 21.75 -15.87
CA ALA A 322 21.78 20.59 -15.62
C ALA A 322 21.02 19.25 -15.67
N ALA A 323 19.70 19.25 -15.45
CA ALA A 323 18.84 18.07 -15.56
C ALA A 323 18.12 17.98 -16.92
N ALA A 324 18.07 19.06 -17.69
CA ALA A 324 17.39 19.09 -18.98
C ALA A 324 17.96 18.04 -19.95
N GLY A 325 17.11 17.10 -20.40
CA GLY A 325 17.51 16.03 -21.31
C GLY A 325 18.32 14.89 -20.68
N VAL A 326 18.57 14.93 -19.37
CA VAL A 326 19.33 13.89 -18.65
C VAL A 326 18.38 12.74 -18.27
N PRO A 327 18.71 11.48 -18.62
CA PRO A 327 17.95 10.32 -18.15
C PRO A 327 18.08 10.14 -16.64
N LEU A 328 16.94 10.09 -15.95
CA LEU A 328 16.81 9.89 -14.51
C LEU A 328 16.10 8.56 -14.22
N ARG A 329 16.52 7.90 -13.15
CA ARG A 329 15.92 6.68 -12.60
C ARG A 329 15.10 6.97 -11.35
N ASP A 330 15.64 7.80 -10.46
CA ASP A 330 14.97 8.19 -9.23
C ASP A 330 14.99 9.72 -9.07
N ILE A 331 14.10 10.24 -8.23
CA ILE A 331 14.10 11.64 -7.80
C ILE A 331 14.00 11.68 -6.28
N ARG A 332 14.82 12.51 -5.64
CA ARG A 332 14.79 12.76 -4.20
C ARG A 332 14.23 14.16 -3.94
N LEU A 333 13.16 14.24 -3.17
CA LEU A 333 12.61 15.47 -2.61
C LEU A 333 13.15 15.66 -1.21
N ASP A 334 13.91 16.72 -1.00
CA ASP A 334 14.31 17.21 0.32
C ASP A 334 13.32 18.30 0.77
N VAL A 335 12.79 18.18 1.99
CA VAL A 335 11.96 19.20 2.66
C VAL A 335 12.75 19.82 3.82
N ILE A 336 12.87 21.15 3.83
CA ILE A 336 13.87 21.86 4.65
C ILE A 336 13.18 22.87 5.59
N PRO A 337 13.51 22.87 6.91
CA PRO A 337 14.27 21.81 7.60
C PRO A 337 13.44 20.53 7.81
N ASP A 338 12.11 20.67 7.79
CA ASP A 338 11.08 19.66 7.99
C ASP A 338 9.75 20.22 7.48
N GLY A 339 8.67 19.47 7.56
CA GLY A 339 7.33 19.86 7.13
C GLY A 339 6.68 18.84 6.20
N GLY A 340 5.42 19.07 5.84
CA GLY A 340 4.64 18.15 5.04
C GLY A 340 4.32 18.61 3.62
N VAL A 341 4.08 17.62 2.76
CA VAL A 341 3.72 17.80 1.35
C VAL A 341 2.52 16.92 1.00
N ALA A 342 1.60 17.48 0.22
CA ALA A 342 0.41 16.78 -0.26
C ALA A 342 0.72 15.90 -1.46
N ARG A 343 1.41 16.41 -2.48
CA ARG A 343 1.75 15.66 -3.69
C ARG A 343 3.11 16.05 -4.25
N LEU A 344 3.76 15.08 -4.89
CA LEU A 344 4.86 15.26 -5.80
C LEU A 344 4.43 14.75 -7.18
N ARG A 345 4.51 15.60 -8.21
CA ARG A 345 4.28 15.21 -9.60
C ARG A 345 5.55 15.44 -10.40
N VAL A 346 5.91 14.49 -11.24
CA VAL A 346 7.16 14.54 -12.03
C VAL A 346 6.80 14.28 -13.48
N TRP A 347 6.61 15.34 -14.24
CA TRP A 347 6.12 15.25 -15.61
C TRP A 347 7.29 15.13 -16.57
N GLY A 348 7.21 14.14 -17.44
CA GLY A 348 8.23 13.89 -18.45
C GLY A 348 7.92 12.65 -19.27
N GLN A 349 8.92 12.16 -19.98
CA GLN A 349 8.77 11.04 -20.92
C GLN A 349 9.72 9.92 -20.54
N LEU A 350 9.27 8.68 -20.68
CA LEU A 350 10.16 7.52 -20.60
C LEU A 350 11.16 7.56 -21.75
N THR A 351 12.41 7.16 -21.48
CA THR A 351 13.36 6.84 -22.55
C THR A 351 12.94 5.52 -23.22
N ASP A 352 13.50 5.23 -24.40
CA ASP A 352 13.29 3.93 -25.05
C ASP A 352 13.68 2.77 -24.12
N ALA A 353 14.80 2.91 -23.39
CA ALA A 353 15.25 1.93 -22.41
C ALA A 353 14.28 1.78 -21.23
N GLY A 354 13.73 2.90 -20.73
CA GLY A 354 12.71 2.91 -19.70
C GLY A 354 11.44 2.18 -20.12
N LEU A 355 10.92 2.52 -21.31
CA LEU A 355 9.70 1.90 -21.85
C LEU A 355 9.89 0.41 -22.14
N ASP A 356 11.04 0.00 -22.69
CA ASP A 356 11.37 -1.41 -22.88
C ASP A 356 11.51 -2.16 -21.55
N GLY A 357 12.00 -1.49 -20.51
CA GLY A 357 12.01 -2.01 -19.15
C GLY A 357 10.61 -2.32 -18.62
N ILE A 358 9.64 -1.46 -18.88
CA ILE A 358 8.24 -1.68 -18.48
C ILE A 358 7.64 -2.82 -19.31
N ARG A 359 7.84 -2.84 -20.63
CA ARG A 359 7.33 -3.90 -21.52
C ARG A 359 7.82 -5.30 -21.15
N ARG A 360 9.01 -5.44 -20.56
CA ARG A 360 9.52 -6.73 -20.08
C ARG A 360 8.86 -7.20 -18.79
N ARG A 361 8.30 -6.28 -17.99
CA ARG A 361 7.63 -6.59 -16.71
C ARG A 361 6.11 -6.65 -16.86
N TRP A 362 5.54 -6.09 -17.92
CA TRP A 362 4.13 -6.19 -18.27
C TRP A 362 3.87 -7.53 -18.95
#